data_AF-A0A315D4W1-F1
#
_entry.id   AF-A0A315D4W1-F1
#
_cell.length_a   1.000
_cell.length_b   1.000
_cell.length_c   1.000
_cell.angle_alpha   90.00
_cell.angle_beta   90.00
_cell.angle_gamma   90.00
#
_symmetry.space_group_name_H-M   'P 1'
#
loop_
_entity.id
_entity.type
_entity.pdbx_description
1 polymer ?
#
loop_
_entity_poly.entity_id
_entity_poly.type
_entity_poly.pdbx_seq_one_letter_code
_entity_poly.pdbx_strand_id
1 'polypeptide(L)'
;MNETWEPWSEEEAAELQKLRLQAHLDSARFAIENAISHAQLLQLENGGDTSFYSSAIKAHVGRKLIKKLQARSEASDMHNRF
;
A
#
# COMPACT_ATOMS: atom_id res chain seq x y z
N MET A 1 -3.56 20.66 2.02
CA MET A 1 -2.58 19.55 1.98
C MET A 1 -2.36 19.24 0.52
N ASN A 2 -1.12 19.37 0.07
CA ASN A 2 -0.75 19.39 -1.33
C ASN A 2 -0.62 17.91 -1.70
N GLU A 3 -1.60 17.33 -2.39
CA GLU A 3 -1.37 16.02 -3.02
C GLU A 3 -0.25 16.25 -4.04
N THR A 4 0.98 15.88 -3.66
CA THR A 4 2.10 15.94 -4.57
C THR A 4 1.74 15.00 -5.72
N TRP A 5 1.74 15.55 -6.93
CA TRP A 5 1.61 14.81 -8.20
C TRP A 5 2.83 13.91 -8.46
N GLU A 6 3.54 13.54 -7.40
CA GLU A 6 4.72 12.71 -7.42
C GLU A 6 4.31 11.30 -7.85
N PRO A 7 4.94 10.77 -8.91
CA PRO A 7 4.77 9.39 -9.33
C PRO A 7 5.04 8.42 -8.18
N TRP A 8 4.45 7.23 -8.28
CA TRP A 8 4.74 6.12 -7.37
C TRP A 8 6.24 5.75 -7.44
N SER A 9 6.95 5.80 -6.32
CA SER A 9 8.39 5.55 -6.26
C SER A 9 8.74 4.12 -5.80
N GLU A 10 10.01 3.73 -5.98
CA GLU A 10 10.52 2.44 -5.49
C GLU A 10 10.56 2.37 -3.96
N GLU A 11 10.82 3.50 -3.30
CA GLU A 11 10.78 3.59 -1.84
C GLU A 11 9.37 3.37 -1.30
N GLU A 12 8.35 3.95 -1.95
CA GLU A 12 6.95 3.72 -1.59
C GLU A 12 6.53 2.26 -1.82
N ALA A 13 7.03 1.64 -2.90
CA ALA A 13 6.81 0.22 -3.19
C ALA A 13 7.39 -0.68 -2.08
N ALA A 14 8.63 -0.41 -1.67
CA ALA A 14 9.31 -1.14 -0.61
C ALA A 14 8.62 -0.93 0.75
N GLU A 15 8.17 0.29 1.05
CA GLU A 15 7.43 0.59 2.28
C GLU A 15 6.11 -0.17 2.34
N LEU A 16 5.32 -0.16 1.27
CA LEU A 16 4.06 -0.89 1.18
C LEU A 16 4.25 -2.38 1.46
N GLN A 17 5.22 -3.01 0.78
CA GLN A 17 5.52 -4.42 0.95
C GLN A 17 5.97 -4.74 2.38
N LYS A 18 6.88 -3.93 2.92
CA LYS A 18 7.38 -4.09 4.30
C LYS A 18 6.25 -4.03 5.31
N LEU A 19 5.40 -3.00 5.24
CA LEU A 19 4.28 -2.83 6.17
C LEU A 19 3.28 -3.98 6.08
N ARG A 20 2.97 -4.47 4.88
CA ARG A 20 2.07 -5.61 4.70
C ARG A 20 2.64 -6.88 5.34
N LEU A 21 3.93 -7.14 5.14
CA LEU A 21 4.62 -8.31 5.71
C LEU A 21 4.71 -8.21 7.24
N GLN A 22 4.99 -7.03 7.79
CA GLN A 22 4.98 -6.79 9.24
C GLN A 22 3.58 -6.99 9.85
N ALA A 23 2.52 -6.67 9.10
CA ALA A 23 1.15 -6.95 9.51
C ALA A 23 0.72 -8.42 9.30
N HIS A 24 1.63 -9.29 8.82
CA HIS A 24 1.36 -10.69 8.50
C HIS A 24 0.18 -10.90 7.54
N LEU A 25 -0.02 -9.95 6.60
CA LEU A 25 -1.13 -9.98 5.66
C LEU A 25 -0.73 -10.68 4.36
N ASP A 26 -1.51 -11.69 3.98
CA ASP A 26 -1.45 -12.30 2.65
C ASP A 26 -1.81 -11.28 1.57
N SER A 27 -1.10 -11.30 0.45
CA SER A 27 -1.25 -10.32 -0.62
C SER A 27 -2.59 -10.45 -1.36
N ALA A 28 -3.08 -11.66 -1.61
CA ALA A 28 -4.39 -11.85 -2.24
C ALA A 28 -5.52 -11.38 -1.33
N ARG A 29 -5.48 -11.76 -0.05
CA ARG A 29 -6.44 -11.28 0.94
C ARG A 29 -6.40 -9.76 1.11
N PHE A 30 -5.21 -9.17 1.21
CA PHE A 30 -5.06 -7.73 1.34
C PHE A 30 -5.60 -6.97 0.13
N ALA A 31 -5.41 -7.48 -1.09
CA ALA A 31 -5.98 -6.89 -2.29
C ALA A 31 -7.52 -6.87 -2.24
N ILE A 32 -8.13 -8.00 -1.85
CA ILE A 32 -9.60 -8.13 -1.68
C ILE A 32 -10.12 -7.15 -0.63
N GLU A 33 -9.47 -7.05 0.53
CA GLU A 33 -9.85 -6.13 1.63
C GLU A 33 -9.75 -4.64 1.25
N ASN A 34 -9.08 -4.33 0.13
CA ASN A 34 -8.92 -2.97 -0.39
C ASN A 34 -9.61 -2.75 -1.74
N ALA A 35 -10.41 -3.73 -2.21
CA ALA A 35 -11.12 -3.67 -3.48
C ALA A 35 -10.22 -3.34 -4.69
N ILE A 36 -9.00 -3.89 -4.71
CA ILE A 36 -8.09 -3.84 -5.86
C ILE A 36 -7.77 -5.25 -6.35
N SER A 37 -7.31 -5.38 -7.58
CA SER A 37 -6.88 -6.69 -8.09
C SER A 37 -5.55 -7.11 -7.47
N HIS A 38 -5.30 -8.42 -7.42
CA HIS A 38 -4.02 -8.93 -6.97
C HIS A 38 -2.86 -8.45 -7.86
N ALA A 39 -3.07 -8.32 -9.18
CA ALA A 39 -2.09 -7.78 -10.11
C ALA A 39 -1.76 -6.31 -9.82
N GLN A 40 -2.76 -5.49 -9.46
CA GLN A 40 -2.53 -4.10 -9.04
C GLN A 40 -1.67 -4.02 -7.79
N LEU A 41 -1.91 -4.89 -6.80
CA LEU A 41 -1.07 -4.94 -5.60
C LEU A 41 0.37 -5.37 -5.94
N LEU A 42 0.55 -6.43 -6.73
CA LEU A 42 1.88 -6.89 -7.13
C LEU A 42 2.65 -5.82 -7.89
N GLN A 43 1.95 -5.02 -8.71
CA GLN A 43 2.56 -3.91 -9.43
C GLN A 43 2.95 -2.74 -8.53
N LEU A 44 2.19 -2.49 -7.46
CA LEU A 44 2.55 -1.49 -6.46
C LEU A 44 3.79 -1.93 -5.66
N GLU A 45 3.92 -3.23 -5.35
CA GLU A 45 5.04 -3.75 -4.54
C GLU A 45 6.31 -4.02 -5.34
N ASN A 46 6.19 -4.50 -6.58
CA ASN A 46 7.33 -4.96 -7.38
C ASN A 46 7.61 -4.06 -8.60
N GLY A 47 6.81 -3.01 -8.81
CA GLY A 47 6.89 -2.14 -9.98
C GLY A 47 6.13 -2.68 -11.21
N GLY A 48 6.26 -1.95 -12.32
CA GLY A 48 5.47 -2.16 -13.55
C GLY A 48 4.36 -1.13 -13.74
N ASP A 49 3.84 -1.01 -14.96
CA ASP A 49 2.96 0.11 -15.37
C ASP A 49 1.71 -0.31 -16.17
N THR A 50 1.29 -1.58 -16.10
CA THR A 50 0.22 -2.12 -16.97
C THR A 50 -1.17 -2.21 -16.31
N SER A 51 -1.26 -2.26 -14.98
CA SER A 51 -2.51 -2.52 -14.24
C SER A 51 -3.23 -1.26 -13.76
N PHE A 52 -2.69 -0.07 -14.04
CA PHE A 52 -3.28 1.23 -13.68
C PHE A 52 -3.44 2.10 -14.92
N TYR A 53 -4.56 2.83 -14.99
CA TYR A 53 -4.86 3.74 -16.10
C TYR A 53 -3.98 4.99 -16.13
N SER A 54 -3.39 5.38 -14.99
CA SER A 54 -2.47 6.50 -14.90
C SER A 54 -1.52 6.36 -13.70
N SER A 55 -0.36 7.01 -13.80
CA SER A 55 0.63 7.10 -12.72
C SER A 55 0.06 7.78 -11.47
N ALA A 56 -0.81 8.77 -11.64
CA ALA A 56 -1.47 9.46 -10.53
C ALA A 56 -2.43 8.52 -9.76
N ILE A 57 -3.20 7.69 -10.46
CA ILE A 57 -4.08 6.70 -9.82
C ILE A 57 -3.25 5.65 -9.08
N LYS A 58 -2.17 5.15 -9.70
CA LYS A 58 -1.22 4.22 -9.07
C LYS A 58 -0.71 4.78 -7.74
N ALA A 59 -0.19 6.02 -7.78
CA ALA A 59 0.38 6.67 -6.61
C ALA A 59 -0.66 6.94 -5.51
N HIS A 60 -1.86 7.40 -5.89
CA HIS A 60 -2.97 7.62 -4.95
C HIS A 60 -3.37 6.31 -4.25
N VAL A 61 -3.57 5.23 -5.01
CA VAL A 61 -3.94 3.93 -4.45
C VAL A 61 -2.84 3.41 -3.52
N GLY A 62 -1.58 3.42 -3.96
CA GLY A 62 -0.46 2.95 -3.16
C GLY A 62 -0.32 3.72 -1.83
N ARG A 63 -0.34 5.05 -1.87
CA ARG A 63 -0.26 5.89 -0.66
C ARG A 63 -1.45 5.68 0.29
N LYS A 64 -2.65 5.42 -0.24
CA LYS A 64 -3.83 5.06 0.57
C LYS A 64 -3.63 3.73 1.31
N LEU A 65 -3.02 2.73 0.67
CA LEU A 65 -2.74 1.44 1.29
C LEU A 65 -1.68 1.56 2.39
N ILE A 66 -0.60 2.32 2.16
CA ILE A 66 0.44 2.60 3.16
C ILE A 66 -0.19 3.22 4.41
N LYS A 67 -0.98 4.29 4.25
CA LYS A 67 -1.66 4.96 5.37
C LYS A 67 -2.54 4.00 6.18
N LYS A 68 -3.26 3.09 5.51
CA LYS A 68 -4.12 2.08 6.18
C LYS A 68 -3.29 1.09 7.00
N LEU A 69 -2.12 0.68 6.50
CA LEU A 69 -1.22 -0.22 7.21
C LEU A 69 -0.54 0.47 8.40
N GLN A 70 -0.09 1.71 8.23
CA GLN A 70 0.48 2.53 9.32
C GLN A 70 -0.53 2.70 10.46
N ALA A 71 -1.77 3.10 10.14
CA ALA A 71 -2.83 3.24 11.15
C ALA A 71 -3.14 1.93 11.89
N ARG A 72 -3.05 0.78 11.19
CA ARG A 72 -3.20 -0.54 11.82
C ARG A 72 -2.04 -0.86 12.77
N SER A 73 -0.81 -0.51 12.40
CA SER A 73 0.38 -0.68 13.24
C SER A 73 0.25 0.14 14.52
N GLU A 74 -0.10 1.42 14.39
CA GLU A 74 -0.29 2.33 15.53
C GLU A 74 -1.38 1.82 16.50
N ALA A 75 -2.51 1.34 15.97
CA ALA A 75 -3.57 0.77 16.80
C ALA A 75 -3.12 -0.50 17.56
N SER A 76 -2.29 -1.33 16.93
CA SER A 76 -1.73 -2.54 17.55
C SER A 76 -0.74 -2.18 18.67
N ASP A 77 0.11 -1.17 18.43
CA ASP A 77 1.08 -0.68 19.40
C ASP A 77 0.42 -0.05 20.62
N MET A 78 -0.72 0.63 20.45
CA MET A 78 -1.50 1.18 21.57
C MET A 78 -2.10 0.07 22.44
N HIS A 79 -2.53 -1.05 21.86
CA HIS A 79 -3.13 -2.16 22.61
C HIS A 79 -2.09 -2.94 23.44
N ASN A 80 -0.83 -2.97 23.01
CA ASN A 80 0.24 -3.72 23.68
C ASN A 80 0.98 -2.93 24.80
N ARG A 81 0.52 -1.73 25.13
CA ARG A 81 1.14 -0.82 26.13
C ARG A 81 0.42 -0.77 27.49
N PHE A 82 -0.59 -1.62 27.70
CA PHE A 82 -1.33 -1.78 28.95
C PHE A 82 -1.29 -3.23 29.41
#